data_AF-K0AZH4-F1
#
_entry.id   AF-K0AZH4-F1
#
_cell.length_a   1.000
_cell.length_b   1.000
_cell.length_c   1.000
_cell.angle_alpha   90.00
_cell.angle_beta   90.00
_cell.angle_gamma   90.00
#
_symmetry.space_group_name_H-M   'P 1'
#
loop_
_entity.id
_entity.type
_entity.pdbx_description
1 polymer ?
#
loop_
_entity_poly.entity_id
_entity_poly.type
_entity_poly.pdbx_seq_one_letter_code
_entity_poly.pdbx_strand_id
1 'polypeptide(L)'
;MVDKLLYEYKQIFSFNKRYFRYFHKWKVLLTFFIILALWSLMYVLIKFYNITIHEFIKPLPLLLVMHTLYRETNRVVKDVHKMSSAKDYNEKCKSLFQDRVKMNKIDVNNKEQMDMLLKIIDSEIKELKPNFILNRGIIAGLFAPLWICYIESIYNTEVQNVQDATYLFLTFSVLLIELLIIGYQLKQFIYDDIISDYGKLKRMSNLLKEAYLISLNSNLAKIE
;
A
#
# COMPACT_ATOMS: atom_id res chain seq x y z
N MET A 1 4.73 26.28 8.70
CA MET A 1 4.66 26.26 7.21
C MET A 1 4.68 24.82 6.69
N VAL A 2 5.65 24.01 7.13
CA VAL A 2 5.74 22.58 6.77
C VAL A 2 4.52 21.78 7.24
N ASP A 3 4.03 22.00 8.46
CA ASP A 3 2.80 21.34 8.93
C ASP A 3 1.57 21.64 8.07
N LYS A 4 1.45 22.88 7.59
CA LYS A 4 0.36 23.29 6.70
C LYS A 4 0.49 22.59 5.35
N LEU A 5 1.70 22.54 4.78
CA LEU A 5 2.01 21.79 3.57
C LEU A 5 1.71 20.29 3.72
N LEU A 6 2.10 19.70 4.84
CA LEU A 6 1.85 18.30 5.17
C LEU A 6 0.35 18.03 5.34
N TYR A 7 -0.39 18.96 5.94
CA TYR A 7 -1.84 18.90 6.04
C TYR A 7 -2.51 18.95 4.65
N GLU A 8 -2.12 19.89 3.78
CA GLU A 8 -2.62 19.97 2.40
C GLU A 8 -2.26 18.71 1.60
N TYR A 9 -1.05 18.18 1.77
CA TYR A 9 -0.65 16.89 1.19
C TYR A 9 -1.57 15.76 1.66
N LYS A 10 -1.81 15.66 2.97
CA LYS A 10 -2.75 14.67 3.56
C LYS A 10 -4.18 14.88 3.06
N GLN A 11 -4.62 16.11 2.80
CA GLN A 11 -5.95 16.38 2.23
C GLN A 11 -6.09 15.81 0.82
N ILE A 12 -5.07 15.99 -0.02
CA ILE A 12 -5.10 15.59 -1.43
C ILE A 12 -4.84 14.08 -1.61
N PHE A 13 -3.83 13.55 -0.90
CA PHE A 13 -3.34 12.19 -1.14
C PHE A 13 -3.92 11.13 -0.21
N SER A 14 -4.69 11.49 0.82
CA SER A 14 -5.25 10.51 1.74
C SER A 14 -6.20 9.54 1.02
N PHE A 15 -5.96 8.24 1.20
CA PHE A 15 -6.77 7.17 0.62
C PHE A 15 -8.23 7.27 1.07
N ASN A 16 -8.47 7.61 2.34
CA ASN A 16 -9.80 7.78 2.88
C ASN A 16 -10.58 8.87 2.12
N LYS A 17 -9.91 9.98 1.83
CA LYS A 17 -10.51 11.11 1.10
C LYS A 17 -10.68 10.83 -0.39
N ARG A 18 -9.74 10.09 -0.98
CA ARG A 18 -9.73 9.76 -2.42
C ARG A 18 -10.72 8.67 -2.79
N TYR A 19 -10.82 7.64 -1.95
CA TYR A 19 -11.49 6.38 -2.29
C TYR A 19 -12.49 5.93 -1.24
N PHE A 20 -12.04 5.69 0.00
CA PHE A 20 -12.84 4.99 1.02
C PHE A 20 -14.17 5.69 1.33
N ARG A 21 -14.19 7.04 1.35
CA ARG A 21 -15.41 7.82 1.56
C ARG A 21 -16.50 7.53 0.51
N TYR A 22 -16.10 7.17 -0.70
CA TYR A 22 -17.00 6.94 -1.84
C TYR A 22 -17.31 5.45 -2.09
N PHE A 23 -16.73 4.54 -1.30
CA PHE A 23 -17.00 3.11 -1.44
C PHE A 23 -18.43 2.79 -1.05
N HIS A 24 -19.05 1.87 -1.79
CA HIS A 24 -20.31 1.27 -1.37
C HIS A 24 -20.05 0.27 -0.23
N LYS A 25 -19.91 0.79 0.99
CA LYS A 25 -19.58 0.01 2.20
C LYS A 25 -20.44 -1.23 2.36
N TRP A 26 -21.75 -1.10 2.08
CA TRP A 26 -22.69 -2.22 2.13
C TRP A 26 -22.35 -3.35 1.15
N LYS A 27 -21.93 -3.04 -0.08
CA LYS A 27 -21.52 -4.06 -1.06
C LYS A 27 -20.24 -4.77 -0.62
N VAL A 28 -19.27 -4.02 -0.09
CA VAL A 28 -18.00 -4.60 0.40
C VAL A 28 -18.26 -5.49 1.63
N LEU A 29 -19.07 -5.01 2.58
CA LEU A 29 -19.46 -5.78 3.77
C LEU A 29 -20.25 -7.04 3.40
N LEU A 30 -21.25 -6.91 2.52
CA LEU A 30 -22.05 -8.06 2.07
C LEU A 30 -21.18 -9.09 1.34
N THR A 31 -20.27 -8.64 0.48
CA THR A 31 -19.32 -9.54 -0.20
C THR A 31 -18.39 -10.23 0.81
N PHE A 32 -17.91 -9.51 1.82
CA PHE A 32 -17.10 -10.08 2.89
C PHE A 32 -17.87 -11.14 3.70
N PHE A 33 -19.11 -10.88 4.08
CA PHE A 33 -19.94 -11.84 4.82
C PHE A 33 -20.29 -13.08 3.97
N ILE A 34 -20.58 -12.90 2.68
CA ILE A 34 -20.82 -14.04 1.76
C ILE A 34 -19.55 -14.89 1.64
N ILE A 35 -18.39 -14.26 1.45
CA ILE A 35 -17.11 -14.96 1.36
C ILE A 35 -16.83 -15.73 2.65
N LEU A 36 -17.05 -15.13 3.81
CA LEU A 36 -16.89 -15.81 5.10
C LEU A 36 -17.85 -16.99 5.28
N ALA A 37 -19.12 -16.82 4.89
CA ALA A 37 -20.12 -17.87 4.98
C ALA A 37 -19.74 -19.05 4.06
N LEU A 38 -19.41 -18.78 2.79
CA LEU A 38 -18.93 -19.79 1.85
C LEU A 38 -17.65 -20.46 2.35
N TRP A 39 -16.74 -19.68 2.93
CA TRP A 39 -15.51 -20.18 3.53
C TRP A 39 -15.77 -21.16 4.67
N SER A 40 -16.63 -20.77 5.62
CA SER A 40 -17.00 -21.61 6.76
C SER A 40 -17.70 -22.90 6.32
N LEU A 41 -18.60 -22.83 5.34
CA LEU A 41 -19.31 -23.98 4.80
C LEU A 41 -18.35 -24.93 4.07
N MET A 42 -17.42 -24.37 3.28
CA MET A 42 -16.42 -25.14 2.59
C MET A 42 -15.45 -25.83 3.57
N TYR A 43 -15.05 -25.16 4.65
CA TYR A 43 -14.24 -25.78 5.70
C TYR A 43 -14.93 -27.00 6.33
N VAL A 44 -16.24 -26.90 6.62
CA VAL A 44 -17.05 -28.02 7.13
C VAL A 44 -17.11 -29.17 6.13
N LEU A 45 -17.32 -28.88 4.84
CA LEU A 45 -17.37 -29.89 3.79
C LEU A 45 -16.03 -30.62 3.61
N ILE A 46 -14.91 -29.88 3.61
CA ILE A 46 -13.58 -30.47 3.50
C ILE A 46 -13.32 -31.44 4.65
N LYS A 47 -13.68 -31.04 5.89
CA LYS A 47 -13.54 -31.92 7.06
C LYS A 47 -14.44 -33.15 6.97
N PHE A 48 -15.65 -33.01 6.43
CA PHE A 48 -16.60 -34.11 6.27
C PHE A 48 -16.18 -35.13 5.18
N TYR A 49 -15.62 -34.65 4.07
CA TYR A 49 -15.21 -35.48 2.93
C TYR A 49 -13.72 -35.85 2.92
N ASN A 50 -12.97 -35.46 3.96
CA ASN A 50 -11.54 -35.74 4.12
C ASN A 50 -10.69 -35.32 2.91
N ILE A 51 -10.98 -34.16 2.33
CA ILE A 51 -10.34 -33.65 1.11
C ILE A 51 -8.98 -33.03 1.46
N THR A 52 -7.89 -33.59 0.94
CA THR A 52 -6.50 -33.16 1.19
C THR A 52 -6.13 -31.78 0.63
N ILE A 53 -6.92 -31.22 -0.29
CA ILE A 53 -6.63 -29.95 -0.99
C ILE A 53 -6.92 -28.71 -0.13
N HIS A 54 -7.33 -28.87 1.15
CA HIS A 54 -7.78 -27.76 2.00
C HIS A 54 -6.77 -26.62 2.16
N GLU A 55 -5.49 -26.96 2.12
CA GLU A 55 -4.35 -26.04 2.23
C GLU A 55 -4.37 -24.96 1.13
N PHE A 56 -4.71 -25.35 -0.11
CA PHE A 56 -4.69 -24.46 -1.28
C PHE A 56 -5.86 -23.48 -1.33
N ILE A 57 -6.95 -23.79 -0.61
CA ILE A 57 -8.15 -22.97 -0.69
C ILE A 57 -8.11 -21.87 0.38
N LYS A 58 -7.32 -22.04 1.47
CA LYS A 58 -7.16 -21.08 2.58
C LYS A 58 -7.05 -19.59 2.17
N PRO A 59 -6.32 -19.25 1.11
CA PRO A 59 -6.15 -17.85 0.74
C PRO A 59 -7.23 -17.29 -0.20
N LEU A 60 -8.08 -18.13 -0.78
CA LEU A 60 -9.09 -17.75 -1.77
C LEU A 60 -10.06 -16.65 -1.28
N PRO A 61 -10.52 -16.65 -0.01
CA PRO A 61 -11.32 -15.56 0.54
C PRO A 61 -10.64 -14.20 0.45
N LEU A 62 -9.34 -14.18 0.76
CA LEU A 62 -8.57 -12.95 0.82
C LEU A 62 -8.40 -12.36 -0.59
N LEU A 63 -8.16 -13.21 -1.60
CA LEU A 63 -8.13 -12.82 -3.01
C LEU A 63 -9.47 -12.22 -3.47
N LEU A 64 -10.60 -12.85 -3.09
CA LEU A 64 -11.93 -12.36 -3.48
C LEU A 64 -12.27 -11.01 -2.82
N VAL A 65 -11.91 -10.82 -1.55
CA VAL A 65 -12.06 -9.53 -0.85
C VAL A 65 -11.21 -8.46 -1.52
N MET A 66 -9.95 -8.76 -1.81
CA MET A 66 -9.03 -7.83 -2.49
C MET A 66 -9.50 -7.46 -3.89
N HIS A 67 -9.98 -8.44 -4.66
CA HIS A 67 -10.55 -8.19 -5.98
C HIS A 67 -11.76 -7.23 -5.92
N THR A 68 -12.61 -7.39 -4.90
CA THR A 68 -13.76 -6.51 -4.66
C THR A 68 -13.32 -5.09 -4.33
N LEU A 69 -12.33 -4.92 -3.47
CA LEU A 69 -11.74 -3.61 -3.14
C LEU A 69 -11.11 -2.94 -4.37
N TYR A 70 -10.42 -3.72 -5.21
CA TYR A 70 -9.85 -3.23 -6.47
C TYR A 70 -10.93 -2.74 -7.43
N ARG A 71 -12.02 -3.50 -7.61
CA ARG A 71 -13.16 -3.08 -8.45
C ARG A 71 -13.81 -1.81 -7.93
N GLU A 72 -14.04 -1.69 -6.63
CA GLU A 72 -14.59 -0.46 -6.03
C GLU A 72 -13.65 0.74 -6.21
N THR A 73 -12.34 0.53 -6.09
CA THR A 73 -11.35 1.59 -6.34
C THR A 73 -11.45 2.11 -7.78
N ASN A 74 -11.46 1.19 -8.76
CA ASN A 74 -11.62 1.55 -10.16
C ASN A 74 -12.96 2.22 -10.46
N ARG A 75 -14.04 1.77 -9.81
CA ARG A 75 -15.36 2.39 -9.90
C ARG A 75 -15.31 3.84 -9.41
N VAL A 76 -14.72 4.11 -8.25
CA VAL A 76 -14.61 5.49 -7.73
C VAL A 76 -13.84 6.39 -8.69
N VAL A 77 -12.74 5.90 -9.27
CA VAL A 77 -11.97 6.65 -10.27
C VAL A 77 -12.83 7.03 -11.48
N LYS A 78 -13.59 6.08 -12.02
CA LYS A 78 -14.40 6.28 -13.23
C LYS A 78 -15.67 7.08 -12.96
N ASP A 79 -16.43 6.71 -11.94
CA ASP A 79 -17.78 7.23 -11.73
C ASP A 79 -17.79 8.53 -10.93
N VAL A 80 -16.91 8.65 -9.92
CA VAL A 80 -16.86 9.82 -9.03
C VAL A 80 -15.89 10.86 -9.57
N HIS A 81 -14.66 10.44 -9.86
CA HIS A 81 -13.61 11.35 -10.32
C HIS A 81 -13.63 11.60 -11.83
N LYS A 82 -14.46 10.86 -12.58
CA LYS A 82 -14.63 10.97 -14.04
C LYS A 82 -13.31 10.84 -14.80
N MET A 83 -12.47 9.90 -14.36
CA MET A 83 -11.15 9.62 -14.91
C MET A 83 -11.10 8.25 -15.56
N SER A 84 -10.35 8.11 -16.65
CA SER A 84 -10.18 6.85 -17.37
C SER A 84 -9.42 5.81 -16.54
N SER A 85 -8.40 6.22 -15.80
CA SER A 85 -7.55 5.33 -15.02
C SER A 85 -7.10 5.92 -13.68
N ALA A 86 -6.68 5.04 -12.77
CA ALA A 86 -6.10 5.45 -11.48
C ALA A 86 -4.80 6.25 -11.67
N LYS A 87 -4.09 6.03 -12.79
CA LYS A 87 -2.90 6.80 -13.16
C LYS A 87 -3.26 8.25 -13.45
N ASP A 88 -4.27 8.49 -14.28
CA ASP A 88 -4.72 9.85 -14.64
C ASP A 88 -5.21 10.60 -13.39
N TYR A 89 -5.91 9.90 -12.51
CA TYR A 89 -6.32 10.48 -11.23
C TYR A 89 -5.14 10.81 -10.32
N ASN A 90 -4.09 9.98 -10.28
CA ASN A 90 -2.86 10.28 -9.54
C ASN A 90 -2.15 11.53 -10.11
N GLU A 91 -2.09 11.67 -11.44
CA GLU A 91 -1.50 12.84 -12.10
C GLU A 91 -2.29 14.13 -11.78
N LYS A 92 -3.62 14.06 -11.80
CA LYS A 92 -4.46 15.18 -11.34
C LYS A 92 -4.20 15.55 -9.87
N CYS A 93 -4.00 14.56 -9.00
CA CYS A 93 -3.66 14.84 -7.59
C CYS A 93 -2.30 15.55 -7.46
N LYS A 94 -1.30 15.17 -8.27
CA LYS A 94 -0.01 15.89 -8.33
C LYS A 94 -0.20 17.34 -8.75
N SER A 95 -0.97 17.60 -9.81
CA SER A 95 -1.28 18.95 -10.28
C SER A 95 -2.00 19.79 -9.21
N LEU A 96 -3.04 19.23 -8.57
CA LEU A 96 -3.74 19.89 -7.47
C LEU A 96 -2.81 20.25 -6.30
N PHE A 97 -1.85 19.39 -5.99
CA PHE A 97 -0.85 19.68 -4.97
C PHE A 97 0.06 20.85 -5.38
N GLN A 98 0.54 20.89 -6.63
CA GLN A 98 1.32 22.01 -7.13
C GLN A 98 0.55 23.34 -7.07
N ASP A 99 -0.75 23.32 -7.39
CA ASP A 99 -1.59 24.51 -7.27
C ASP A 99 -1.73 24.97 -5.81
N ARG A 100 -1.90 24.02 -4.87
CA ARG A 100 -1.93 24.32 -3.43
C ARG A 100 -0.60 24.88 -2.91
N VAL A 101 0.54 24.42 -3.43
CA VAL A 101 1.86 24.97 -3.12
C VAL A 101 1.94 26.43 -3.56
N LYS A 102 1.54 26.74 -4.80
CA LYS A 102 1.47 28.12 -5.32
C LYS A 102 0.52 29.01 -4.49
N MET A 103 -0.66 28.51 -4.14
CA MET A 103 -1.62 29.23 -3.29
C MET A 103 -1.08 29.55 -1.90
N ASN A 104 -0.15 28.73 -1.38
CA ASN A 104 0.54 29.00 -0.12
C ASN A 104 1.69 30.00 -0.25
N LYS A 105 1.78 30.75 -1.35
CA LYS A 105 2.83 31.73 -1.67
C LYS A 105 4.25 31.12 -1.66
N ILE A 106 4.32 29.84 -2.02
CA ILE A 106 5.59 29.15 -2.22
C ILE A 106 5.93 29.29 -3.69
N ASP A 107 6.90 30.16 -3.99
CA ASP A 107 7.36 30.32 -5.34
C ASP A 107 8.33 29.19 -5.68
N VAL A 108 7.85 28.25 -6.48
CA VAL A 108 8.62 27.11 -6.97
C VAL A 108 9.72 27.55 -7.96
N ASN A 109 9.77 28.82 -8.37
CA ASN A 109 10.89 29.37 -9.16
C ASN A 109 11.95 30.04 -8.28
N ASN A 110 11.63 30.36 -7.03
CA ASN A 110 12.56 31.00 -6.11
C ASN A 110 13.48 29.94 -5.48
N LYS A 111 14.72 29.90 -5.96
CA LYS A 111 15.75 28.96 -5.49
C LYS A 111 15.98 29.04 -3.98
N GLU A 112 16.13 30.24 -3.41
CA GLU A 112 16.44 30.41 -1.98
C GLU A 112 15.28 29.95 -1.10
N GLN A 113 14.04 30.26 -1.50
CA GLN A 113 12.83 29.84 -0.79
C GLN A 113 12.67 28.31 -0.83
N MET A 114 12.91 27.70 -2.00
CA MET A 114 12.82 26.25 -2.16
C MET A 114 13.93 25.51 -1.42
N ASP A 115 15.17 25.98 -1.48
CA ASP A 115 16.31 25.40 -0.76
C ASP A 115 16.09 25.47 0.76
N MET A 116 15.59 26.59 1.27
CA MET A 116 15.24 26.74 2.69
C MET A 116 14.12 25.80 3.10
N LEU A 117 13.04 25.72 2.31
CA LEU A 117 11.91 24.84 2.59
C LEU A 117 12.31 23.36 2.58
N LEU A 118 13.07 22.93 1.57
CA LEU A 118 13.57 21.56 1.47
C LEU A 118 14.52 21.23 2.62
N LYS A 119 15.35 22.17 3.06
CA LYS A 119 16.24 21.98 4.21
C LYS A 119 15.46 21.76 5.51
N ILE A 120 14.37 22.51 5.73
CA ILE A 120 13.49 22.32 6.90
C ILE A 120 12.81 20.94 6.82
N ILE A 121 12.22 20.60 5.68
CA ILE A 121 11.57 19.28 5.49
C ILE A 121 12.57 18.14 5.68
N ASP A 122 13.77 18.24 5.10
CA ASP A 122 14.79 17.21 5.20
C ASP A 122 15.35 17.10 6.65
N SER A 123 15.27 18.17 7.46
CA SER A 123 15.57 18.12 8.90
C SER A 123 14.49 17.37 9.70
N GLU A 124 13.20 17.67 9.49
CA GLU A 124 12.09 16.94 10.12
C GLU A 124 12.08 15.45 9.74
N ILE A 125 12.41 15.13 8.48
CA ILE A 125 12.56 13.75 8.01
C ILE A 125 13.67 13.01 8.79
N LYS A 126 14.79 13.68 9.10
CA LYS A 126 15.89 13.06 9.87
C LYS A 126 15.48 12.77 11.30
N GLU A 127 14.74 13.67 11.93
CA GLU A 127 14.23 13.49 13.30
C GLU A 127 13.20 12.36 13.39
N LEU A 128 12.30 12.28 12.41
CA LEU A 128 11.24 11.26 12.36
C LEU A 128 11.72 9.91 11.78
N LYS A 129 13.00 9.80 11.39
CA LYS A 129 13.54 8.60 10.73
C LYS A 129 13.38 7.39 11.66
N PRO A 130 12.50 6.42 11.33
CA PRO A 130 12.38 5.25 12.17
C PRO A 130 13.66 4.43 12.07
N ASN A 131 14.05 3.80 13.17
CA ASN A 131 15.24 2.97 13.24
C ASN A 131 14.95 1.62 12.51
N PHE A 132 14.97 1.66 11.18
CA PHE A 132 14.52 0.57 10.31
C PHE A 132 15.29 -0.74 10.53
N ILE A 133 16.58 -0.64 10.86
CA ILE A 133 17.44 -1.80 11.12
C ILE A 133 17.03 -2.48 12.43
N LEU A 134 16.74 -1.69 13.48
CA LEU A 134 16.31 -2.22 14.77
C LEU A 134 14.94 -2.91 14.66
N ASN A 135 13.96 -2.23 14.06
CA ASN A 135 12.59 -2.77 13.98
C ASN A 135 12.49 -3.99 13.06
N ARG A 136 13.16 -3.99 11.90
CA ARG A 136 13.15 -5.16 11.00
C ARG A 136 14.01 -6.29 11.53
N GLY A 137 15.15 -5.97 12.16
CA GLY A 137 16.03 -6.95 12.79
C GLY A 137 15.38 -7.66 13.98
N ILE A 138 14.63 -6.92 14.82
CA ILE A 138 13.87 -7.52 15.93
C ILE A 138 12.74 -8.41 15.40
N ILE A 139 11.97 -7.92 14.42
CA ILE A 139 10.88 -8.73 13.83
C ILE A 139 11.45 -9.97 13.15
N ALA A 140 12.49 -9.85 12.33
CA ALA A 140 13.12 -11.00 11.68
C ALA A 140 13.77 -11.95 12.68
N GLY A 141 14.43 -11.42 13.72
CA GLY A 141 15.09 -12.20 14.76
C GLY A 141 14.11 -12.97 15.65
N LEU A 142 12.87 -12.48 15.83
CA LEU A 142 11.81 -13.20 16.54
C LEU A 142 11.04 -14.16 15.62
N PHE A 143 10.67 -13.71 14.42
CA PHE A 143 9.86 -14.51 13.51
C PHE A 143 10.64 -15.61 12.79
N ALA A 144 11.91 -15.39 12.44
CA ALA A 144 12.66 -16.40 11.69
C ALA A 144 12.86 -17.69 12.51
N PRO A 145 13.24 -17.66 13.80
CA PRO A 145 13.33 -18.88 14.60
C PRO A 145 11.98 -19.57 14.79
N LEU A 146 10.92 -18.81 15.09
CA LEU A 146 9.56 -19.36 15.21
C LEU A 146 9.10 -20.01 13.91
N TRP A 147 9.41 -19.39 12.78
CA TRP A 147 9.10 -19.92 11.45
C TRP A 147 9.89 -21.20 11.16
N ILE A 148 11.20 -21.23 11.46
CA ILE A 148 12.03 -22.42 11.29
C ILE A 148 11.48 -23.57 12.14
N CYS A 149 11.18 -23.35 13.42
CA CYS A 149 10.61 -24.37 14.29
C CYS A 149 9.23 -24.86 13.80
N TYR A 150 8.40 -23.96 13.26
CA TYR A 150 7.12 -24.32 12.68
C TYR A 150 7.27 -25.20 11.43
N ILE A 151 8.18 -24.83 10.53
CA ILE A 151 8.47 -25.61 9.31
C ILE A 151 9.08 -26.96 9.66
N GLU A 152 10.03 -27.02 10.60
CA GLU A 152 10.59 -28.28 11.11
C GLU A 152 9.52 -29.16 11.73
N SER A 153 8.61 -28.59 12.53
CA SER A 153 7.49 -29.34 13.10
C SER A 153 6.60 -29.93 12.02
N ILE A 154 6.27 -29.16 10.97
CA ILE A 154 5.44 -29.68 9.87
C ILE A 154 6.18 -30.78 9.10
N TYR A 155 7.46 -30.58 8.77
CA TYR A 155 8.24 -31.57 8.05
C TYR A 155 8.41 -32.87 8.85
N ASN A 156 8.57 -32.78 10.17
CA ASN A 156 8.77 -33.96 11.01
C ASN A 156 7.47 -34.70 11.34
N THR A 157 6.31 -34.03 11.29
CA THR A 157 5.03 -34.60 11.76
C THR A 157 4.09 -34.98 10.61
N GLU A 158 4.11 -34.21 9.51
CA GLU A 158 3.11 -34.34 8.44
C GLU A 158 3.68 -34.77 7.09
N VAL A 159 5.01 -34.73 6.90
CA VAL A 159 5.66 -35.18 5.66
C VAL A 159 6.14 -36.61 5.82
N GLN A 160 5.38 -37.57 5.29
CA GLN A 160 5.77 -38.98 5.30
C GLN A 160 6.47 -39.36 4.00
N ASN A 161 6.08 -38.73 2.89
CA ASN A 161 6.52 -39.09 1.54
C ASN A 161 6.99 -37.87 0.74
N VAL A 162 7.75 -38.09 -0.34
CA VAL A 162 8.19 -37.01 -1.28
C VAL A 162 7.00 -36.25 -1.88
N GLN A 163 5.85 -36.91 -2.06
CA GLN A 163 4.63 -36.26 -2.52
C GLN A 163 4.12 -35.22 -1.52
N ASP A 164 4.10 -35.54 -0.22
CA ASP A 164 3.65 -34.61 0.83
C ASP A 164 4.57 -33.40 0.93
N ALA A 165 5.90 -33.62 0.82
CA ALA A 165 6.88 -32.55 0.76
C ALA A 165 6.65 -31.62 -0.45
N THR A 166 6.27 -32.19 -1.60
CA THR A 166 5.98 -31.44 -2.83
C THR A 166 4.71 -30.61 -2.68
N TYR A 167 3.65 -31.18 -2.07
CA TYR A 167 2.40 -30.46 -1.79
C TYR A 167 2.60 -29.30 -0.82
N LEU A 168 3.38 -29.51 0.25
CA LEU A 168 3.73 -28.46 1.20
C LEU A 168 4.54 -27.34 0.53
N PHE A 169 5.54 -27.69 -0.27
CA PHE A 169 6.34 -26.71 -1.00
C PHE A 169 5.50 -25.85 -1.96
N LEU A 170 4.59 -26.48 -2.71
CA LEU A 170 3.67 -25.77 -3.61
C LEU A 170 2.72 -24.86 -2.82
N THR A 171 2.17 -25.34 -1.71
CA THR A 171 1.30 -24.54 -0.84
C THR A 171 2.03 -23.31 -0.30
N PHE A 172 3.25 -23.48 0.22
CA PHE A 172 4.07 -22.37 0.70
C PHE A 172 4.43 -21.38 -0.41
N SER A 173 4.73 -21.88 -1.61
CA SER A 173 5.03 -21.03 -2.78
C SER A 173 3.83 -20.18 -3.17
N VAL A 174 2.63 -20.77 -3.20
CA VAL A 174 1.38 -20.04 -3.47
C VAL A 174 1.10 -19.00 -2.37
N LEU A 175 1.20 -19.39 -1.10
CA LEU A 175 1.03 -18.47 0.03
C LEU A 175 2.02 -17.30 -0.03
N LEU A 176 3.28 -17.54 -0.42
CA LEU A 176 4.29 -16.50 -0.54
C LEU A 176 3.98 -15.54 -1.69
N ILE A 177 3.56 -16.05 -2.85
CA ILE A 177 3.10 -15.23 -3.98
C ILE A 177 1.90 -14.37 -3.57
N GLU A 178 0.96 -14.94 -2.84
CA GLU A 178 -0.22 -14.21 -2.36
C GLU A 178 0.14 -13.14 -1.34
N LEU A 179 1.01 -13.45 -0.37
CA LEU A 179 1.53 -12.46 0.58
C LEU A 179 2.24 -11.31 -0.14
N LEU A 180 2.92 -11.58 -1.27
CA LEU A 180 3.51 -10.53 -2.10
C LEU A 180 2.44 -9.69 -2.81
N ILE A 181 1.40 -10.30 -3.37
CA ILE A 181 0.27 -9.59 -4.03
C ILE A 181 -0.49 -8.74 -3.02
N ILE A 182 -0.84 -9.32 -1.88
CA ILE A 182 -1.50 -8.65 -0.75
C ILE A 182 -0.60 -7.54 -0.22
N GLY A 183 0.68 -7.82 -0.02
CA GLY A 183 1.67 -6.84 0.41
C GLY A 183 1.79 -5.67 -0.57
N TYR A 184 1.74 -5.93 -1.88
CA TYR A 184 1.76 -4.89 -2.91
C TYR A 184 0.49 -4.03 -2.91
N GLN A 185 -0.70 -4.65 -2.80
CA GLN A 185 -1.98 -3.93 -2.77
C GLN A 185 -2.19 -3.20 -1.44
N LEU A 186 -1.85 -3.82 -0.31
CA LEU A 186 -1.82 -3.17 1.00
C LEU A 186 -0.78 -2.06 1.05
N LYS A 187 0.36 -2.18 0.35
CA LYS A 187 1.29 -1.05 0.20
C LYS A 187 0.65 0.11 -0.57
N GLN A 188 -0.37 -0.08 -1.40
CA GLN A 188 -1.11 1.07 -1.94
C GLN A 188 -2.14 1.60 -0.93
N PHE A 189 -2.76 0.73 -0.13
CA PHE A 189 -3.83 1.07 0.81
C PHE A 189 -3.33 1.70 2.14
N ILE A 190 -2.29 1.11 2.72
CA ILE A 190 -1.71 1.42 4.05
C ILE A 190 -0.63 2.50 3.94
N TYR A 191 0.15 2.52 2.85
CA TYR A 191 1.34 3.38 2.75
C TYR A 191 0.99 4.86 2.50
N ASP A 192 -0.23 5.18 2.08
CA ASP A 192 -0.70 6.56 1.89
C ASP A 192 -1.37 7.14 3.16
N ASP A 193 -2.14 6.32 3.90
CA ASP A 193 -2.91 6.78 5.07
C ASP A 193 -2.30 6.40 6.42
N ILE A 194 -1.75 5.20 6.56
CA ILE A 194 -1.30 4.61 7.84
C ILE A 194 0.21 4.82 8.08
N ILE A 195 0.98 5.20 7.05
CA ILE A 195 2.41 5.47 7.23
C ILE A 195 2.68 6.60 8.23
N SER A 196 3.80 6.44 8.95
CA SER A 196 4.36 7.47 9.83
C SER A 196 4.60 8.78 9.08
N ASP A 197 4.49 9.91 9.76
CA ASP A 197 4.65 11.22 9.13
C ASP A 197 5.98 11.37 8.36
N TYR A 198 7.02 10.61 8.73
CA TYR A 198 8.25 10.41 7.97
C TYR A 198 8.03 10.06 6.48
N GLY A 199 7.22 9.05 6.17
CA GLY A 199 7.03 8.60 4.79
C GLY A 199 6.25 9.61 3.95
N LYS A 200 5.31 10.33 4.59
CA LYS A 200 4.52 11.40 3.96
C LYS A 200 5.40 12.62 3.67
N LEU A 201 6.21 13.05 4.63
CA LEU A 201 7.18 14.14 4.45
C LEU A 201 8.19 13.84 3.35
N LYS A 202 8.73 12.62 3.29
CA LYS A 202 9.67 12.21 2.25
C LYS A 202 9.08 12.29 0.84
N ARG A 203 7.82 11.88 0.66
CA ARG A 203 7.13 11.99 -0.63
C ARG A 203 6.79 13.42 -0.99
N MET A 204 6.36 14.22 -0.02
CA MET A 204 6.14 15.65 -0.20
C MET A 204 7.43 16.35 -0.64
N SER A 205 8.57 16.07 0.02
CA SER A 205 9.90 16.56 -0.37
C SER A 205 10.23 16.20 -1.82
N ASN A 206 10.01 14.94 -2.22
CA ASN A 206 10.25 14.51 -3.59
C ASN A 206 9.34 15.21 -4.62
N LEU A 207 8.06 15.42 -4.31
CA LEU A 207 7.14 16.15 -5.19
C LEU A 207 7.55 17.62 -5.34
N LEU A 208 8.02 18.25 -4.26
CA LEU A 208 8.54 19.62 -4.29
C LEU A 208 9.83 19.71 -5.12
N LYS A 209 10.74 18.74 -4.97
CA LYS A 209 11.96 18.63 -5.80
C LYS A 209 11.61 18.42 -7.29
N GLU A 210 10.66 17.53 -7.59
CA GLU A 210 10.17 17.30 -8.96
C GLU A 210 9.61 18.60 -9.57
N ALA A 211 8.76 19.32 -8.83
CA ALA A 211 8.20 20.59 -9.28
C ALA A 211 9.26 21.67 -9.52
N TYR A 212 10.28 21.75 -8.66
CA TYR A 212 11.41 22.68 -8.80
C TYR A 212 12.30 22.35 -10.00
N LEU A 213 12.58 21.08 -10.25
CA LEU A 213 13.37 20.67 -11.41
C LEU A 213 12.63 20.94 -12.73
N ILE A 214 11.32 20.70 -12.77
CA ILE A 214 10.49 21.01 -13.94
C ILE A 214 10.50 22.52 -14.21
N SER A 215 10.40 23.35 -13.16
CA SER A 215 10.41 24.80 -13.33
C SER A 215 11.75 25.32 -13.88
N LEU A 216 12.87 24.79 -13.38
CA LEU A 216 14.22 25.08 -13.90
C LEU A 216 14.36 24.73 -15.39
N ASN A 217 13.93 23.53 -15.79
CA ASN A 217 14.00 23.11 -17.20
C ASN A 217 13.10 23.97 -18.11
N SER A 218 11.91 24.34 -17.64
CA SER A 218 11.00 25.20 -18.41
C SER A 218 11.54 26.62 -18.62
N ASN A 219 12.40 27.10 -17.72
CA ASN A 219 13.08 28.38 -17.86
C ASN A 219 14.28 28.29 -18.80
N LEU A 220 14.99 27.16 -18.83
CA LEU A 220 16.07 26.92 -19.80
C LEU A 220 15.54 26.86 -21.24
N ALA A 221 14.40 26.21 -21.47
CA ALA A 221 13.76 26.11 -22.78
C ALA A 221 13.15 27.43 -23.31
N LYS A 222 13.12 28.50 -22.50
CA LYS A 222 12.68 29.85 -22.92
C LYS A 222 13.85 30.78 -23.26
N ILE A 223 15.08 30.36 -22.99
CA ILE A 223 16.31 31.14 -23.22
C ILE A 223 16.95 30.75 -24.58
N GLU A 224 16.50 29.65 -25.19
CA GLU A 224 16.76 29.29 -26.60
C GLU A 224 15.71 29.94 -27.53
#